data_AF-A0A942MDY4-F1
#
_entry.id   AF-A0A942MDY4-F1
#
_cell.length_a   1.000
_cell.length_b   1.000
_cell.length_c   1.000
_cell.angle_alpha   90.00
_cell.angle_beta   90.00
_cell.angle_gamma   90.00
#
_symmetry.space_group_name_H-M   'P 1'
#
loop_
_entity.id
_entity.type
_entity.pdbx_description
1 polymer ?
#
loop_
_entity_poly.entity_id
_entity_poly.type
_entity_poly.pdbx_seq_one_letter_code
_entity_poly.pdbx_strand_id
1 'polypeptide(L)'
;MLEQDIYATLYLCNIMNDIVLEAQMELELEEGHCGKHVMAINKNIAMGIMKEDLIHFILEKSDRRRKARMDAIVNEIKRNLLPVRKGRHYPRTKGLLAGKYSNSRKKSY
;
A
#
# COMPACT_ATOMS: atom_id res chain seq x y z
N MET A 1 -6.79 -10.79 23.58
CA MET A 1 -6.26 -11.03 22.22
C MET A 1 -6.86 -10.04 21.22
N LEU A 2 -8.19 -9.97 21.08
CA LEU A 2 -8.87 -9.06 20.14
C LEU A 2 -8.48 -7.57 20.29
N GLU A 3 -8.36 -7.09 21.53
CA GLU A 3 -7.95 -5.71 21.82
C GLU A 3 -6.50 -5.40 21.40
N GLN A 4 -5.59 -6.34 21.60
CA GLN A 4 -4.19 -6.18 21.21
C GLN A 4 -4.04 -6.11 19.69
N ASP A 5 -4.80 -6.94 18.97
CA ASP A 5 -4.81 -6.94 17.51
C ASP A 5 -5.37 -5.63 16.94
N ILE A 6 -6.40 -5.06 17.61
CA ILE A 6 -6.95 -3.75 17.26
C ILE A 6 -5.88 -2.65 17.45
N TYR A 7 -5.21 -2.62 18.60
CA TYR A 7 -4.19 -1.61 18.87
C TYR A 7 -2.99 -1.73 17.94
N ALA A 8 -2.51 -2.94 17.67
CA ALA A 8 -1.41 -3.17 16.74
C ALA A 8 -1.77 -2.71 15.31
N THR A 9 -3.01 -2.98 14.86
CA THR A 9 -3.49 -2.55 13.55
C THR A 9 -3.61 -1.04 13.46
N LEU A 10 -4.17 -0.38 14.48
CA LEU A 10 -4.29 1.08 14.53
C LEU A 10 -2.90 1.75 14.49
N TYR A 11 -1.96 1.24 15.28
CA TYR A 11 -0.59 1.72 15.29
C TYR A 11 0.08 1.59 13.92
N LEU A 12 -0.07 0.42 13.28
CA LEU A 12 0.42 0.20 11.91
C LEU A 12 -0.21 1.20 10.94
N CYS A 13 -1.52 1.40 10.98
CA CYS A 13 -2.21 2.36 10.12
C CYS A 13 -1.69 3.79 10.30
N ASN A 14 -1.39 4.21 11.52
CA ASN A 14 -0.85 5.55 11.80
C ASN A 14 0.53 5.71 11.18
N ILE A 15 1.47 4.80 11.49
CA ILE A 15 2.83 4.84 10.91
C ILE A 15 2.77 4.78 9.38
N MET A 16 1.92 3.92 8.84
CA MET A 16 1.75 3.78 7.40
C MET A 16 1.28 5.07 6.74
N ASN A 17 0.31 5.75 7.33
CA ASN A 17 -0.19 6.99 6.79
C ASN A 17 0.89 8.07 6.78
N ASP A 18 1.69 8.16 7.85
CA ASP A 18 2.78 9.12 7.95
C ASP A 18 3.85 8.84 6.88
N ILE A 19 4.34 7.59 6.77
CA ILE A 19 5.35 7.20 5.77
C ILE A 19 4.84 7.44 4.35
N VAL A 20 3.59 7.06 4.05
CA VAL A 20 3.00 7.24 2.71
C VAL A 20 2.83 8.72 2.40
N LEU A 21 2.45 9.55 3.37
CA LEU A 21 2.31 10.99 3.19
C LEU A 21 3.67 11.62 2.88
N GLU A 22 4.69 11.32 3.68
CA GLU A 22 6.06 11.81 3.46
C GLU A 22 6.59 11.39 2.09
N ALA A 23 6.49 10.10 1.75
CA ALA A 23 6.95 9.59 0.45
C ALA A 23 6.17 10.19 -0.73
N GLN A 24 4.87 10.48 -0.56
CA GLN A 24 4.07 11.13 -1.61
C GLN A 24 4.45 12.60 -1.78
N MET A 25 4.73 13.32 -0.68
CA MET A 25 5.21 14.71 -0.73
C MET A 25 6.57 14.81 -1.44
N GLU A 26 7.50 13.91 -1.14
CA GLU A 26 8.78 13.82 -1.83
C GLU A 26 8.61 13.53 -3.33
N LEU A 27 7.73 12.59 -3.69
CA LEU A 27 7.42 12.28 -5.08
C LEU A 27 6.81 13.47 -5.85
N GLU A 28 6.02 14.29 -5.17
CA GLU A 28 5.44 15.50 -5.75
C GLU A 28 6.50 16.59 -5.99
N LEU A 29 7.48 16.71 -5.09
CA LEU A 29 8.62 17.63 -5.23
C LEU A 29 9.58 17.22 -6.35
N GLU A 30 9.79 15.92 -6.56
CA GLU A 30 10.68 15.37 -7.59
C GLU A 30 10.10 15.44 -9.02
N GLU A 31 9.05 16.23 -9.24
CA GLU A 31 8.23 16.23 -10.47
C GLU A 31 7.74 14.82 -10.81
N GLY A 32 6.72 14.32 -10.08
CA GLY A 32 6.09 12.98 -10.19
C GLY A 32 5.47 12.58 -11.55
N HIS A 33 6.07 13.02 -12.65
CA HIS A 33 5.75 12.81 -14.04
C HIS A 33 6.78 11.89 -14.72
N CYS A 34 6.88 10.63 -14.29
CA CYS A 34 7.48 9.64 -15.18
C CYS A 34 6.44 9.23 -16.27
N GLY A 35 6.41 10.02 -17.35
CA GLY A 35 5.56 9.77 -18.52
C GLY A 35 4.21 10.51 -18.53
N LYS A 36 3.18 9.90 -19.16
CA LYS A 36 1.88 10.55 -19.47
C LYS A 36 1.02 10.89 -18.24
N HIS A 37 1.28 10.26 -17.09
CA HIS A 37 0.39 10.32 -15.94
C HIS A 37 1.15 10.75 -14.69
N VAL A 38 0.44 11.41 -13.78
CA VAL A 38 0.91 11.65 -12.41
C VAL A 38 0.98 10.31 -11.69
N MET A 39 2.08 10.06 -10.99
CA MET A 39 2.29 8.85 -10.22
C MET A 39 1.92 9.05 -8.75
N ALA A 40 1.49 7.98 -8.11
CA ALA A 40 1.21 7.95 -6.68
C ALA A 40 1.70 6.63 -6.06
N ILE A 41 2.01 6.66 -4.77
CA ILE A 41 2.41 5.48 -4.02
C ILE A 41 1.29 4.43 -4.01
N ASN A 42 1.65 3.16 -4.26
CA ASN A 42 0.72 2.05 -4.15
C ASN A 42 0.45 1.68 -2.69
N LYS A 43 -0.54 2.33 -2.08
CA LYS A 43 -0.92 2.10 -0.67
C LYS A 43 -1.15 0.63 -0.33
N ASN A 44 -1.71 -0.16 -1.24
CA ASN A 44 -1.99 -1.57 -0.98
C ASN A 44 -0.70 -2.41 -0.87
N ILE A 45 0.26 -2.17 -1.77
CA ILE A 45 1.57 -2.84 -1.69
C ILE A 45 2.32 -2.35 -0.45
N ALA A 46 2.30 -1.04 -0.19
CA ALA A 46 2.96 -0.45 0.98
C ALA A 46 2.44 -1.05 2.30
N MET A 47 1.12 -1.23 2.44
CA MET A 47 0.52 -1.91 3.60
C MET A 47 0.96 -3.38 3.73
N GLY A 48 1.12 -4.08 2.61
CA GLY A 48 1.60 -5.47 2.59
C GLY A 48 3.03 -5.57 3.10
N ILE A 49 3.95 -4.79 2.52
CA ILE A 49 5.37 -4.73 2.91
C ILE A 49 5.49 -4.44 4.40
N MET A 50 4.80 -3.40 4.88
CA MET A 50 4.90 -2.99 6.28
C MET A 50 4.31 -3.99 7.25
N LYS A 51 3.25 -4.71 6.88
CA LYS A 51 2.72 -5.78 7.74
C LYS A 51 3.73 -6.91 7.93
N GLU A 52 4.50 -7.24 6.90
CA GLU A 52 5.53 -8.29 6.95
C GLU A 52 6.77 -7.81 7.71
N ASP A 53 7.24 -6.60 7.44
CA ASP A 53 8.50 -6.09 7.97
C ASP A 53 8.41 -5.41 9.35
N LEU A 54 7.23 -4.93 9.76
CA LEU A 54 7.09 -4.18 11.02
C LEU A 54 7.49 -5.02 12.24
N ILE A 55 7.15 -6.31 12.26
CA ILE A 55 7.51 -7.20 13.37
C ILE A 55 9.04 -7.29 13.47
N HIS A 56 9.72 -7.46 12.33
CA HIS A 56 11.18 -7.53 12.29
C HIS A 56 11.83 -6.20 12.67
N PHE A 57 11.21 -5.08 12.32
CA PHE A 57 11.65 -3.74 12.73
C PHE A 57 11.51 -3.53 14.24
N ILE A 58 10.37 -3.89 14.84
CA ILE A 58 10.10 -3.73 16.27
C ILE A 58 11.03 -4.61 17.12
N LEU A 59 11.34 -5.83 16.65
CA LEU A 59 12.21 -6.77 17.35
C LEU A 59 13.72 -6.45 17.20
N GLU A 60 14.09 -5.55 16.30
CA GLU A 60 15.50 -5.22 16.05
C GLU A 60 16.09 -4.40 17.20
N LYS A 61 17.06 -4.99 17.90
CA LYS A 61 17.72 -4.36 19.06
C LYS A 61 18.79 -3.35 18.68
N SER A 62 19.41 -3.50 17.51
CA SER A 62 20.47 -2.59 17.06
C SER A 62 19.88 -1.41 16.32
N ASP A 63 20.05 -0.19 16.84
CA ASP A 63 19.55 1.03 16.21
C ASP A 63 20.07 1.20 14.77
N ARG A 64 21.32 0.82 14.52
CA ARG A 64 21.91 0.87 13.16
C ARG A 64 21.18 -0.06 12.20
N ARG A 65 20.93 -1.31 12.60
CA ARG A 65 20.22 -2.28 11.76
C ARG A 65 18.74 -1.92 11.60
N ARG A 66 18.14 -1.37 12.66
CA ARG A 66 16.76 -0.89 12.65
C ARG A 66 16.58 0.25 11.64
N LYS A 67 17.50 1.22 11.63
CA LYS A 67 17.50 2.31 10.65
C LYS A 67 17.69 1.79 9.22
N ALA A 68 18.70 0.95 8.99
CA ALA A 68 18.95 0.39 7.66
C ALA A 68 17.75 -0.41 7.12
N ARG A 69 17.04 -1.13 7.99
CA ARG A 69 15.80 -1.83 7.64
C ARG A 69 14.68 -0.85 7.27
N MET A 70 14.48 0.19 8.07
CA MET A 70 13.48 1.23 7.75
C MET A 70 13.77 1.90 6.41
N ASP A 71 15.03 2.27 6.16
CA ASP A 71 15.44 2.87 4.90
C ASP A 71 15.15 1.92 3.72
N ALA A 72 15.38 0.62 3.88
CA ALA A 72 15.06 -0.39 2.87
C ALA A 72 13.55 -0.46 2.58
N ILE A 73 12.72 -0.49 3.63
CA ILE A 73 11.26 -0.52 3.52
C ILE A 73 10.74 0.72 2.77
N VAL A 74 11.18 1.91 3.17
CA VAL A 74 10.77 3.16 2.53
C VAL A 74 11.17 3.18 1.06
N ASN A 75 12.38 2.71 0.73
CA ASN A 75 12.84 2.60 -0.66
C ASN A 75 11.99 1.62 -1.48
N GLU A 76 11.56 0.51 -0.89
CA GLU A 76 10.68 -0.45 -1.55
C GLU A 76 9.29 0.15 -1.80
N ILE A 77 8.72 0.88 -0.83
CA ILE A 77 7.46 1.60 -0.97
C ILE A 77 7.54 2.63 -2.11
N LYS A 78 8.61 3.43 -2.15
CA LYS A 78 8.84 4.45 -3.19
C LYS A 78 8.94 3.88 -4.60
N ARG A 79 9.51 2.68 -4.76
CA ARG A 79 9.60 1.99 -6.06
C ARG A 79 8.24 1.53 -6.58
N ASN A 80 7.28 1.29 -5.68
CA ASN A 80 5.97 0.76 -6.02
C ASN A 80 4.96 1.88 -6.30
N LEU A 81 5.04 2.44 -7.51
CA LEU A 81 4.17 3.53 -7.96
C LEU A 81 3.02 3.05 -8.85
N LEU A 82 1.92 3.79 -8.84
CA LEU A 82 0.76 3.60 -9.71
C LEU A 82 0.37 4.90 -10.42
N PRO A 83 -0.02 4.85 -11.71
CA PRO A 83 -0.49 6.04 -12.42
C PRO A 83 -1.91 6.44 -12.00
N VAL A 84 -2.07 7.70 -11.62
CA VAL A 84 -3.35 8.33 -11.34
C VAL A 84 -3.98 8.82 -12.65
N ARG A 85 -4.96 8.05 -13.15
CA ARG A 85 -5.66 8.37 -14.41
C ARG A 85 -6.92 9.18 -14.15
N LYS A 86 -6.84 10.50 -14.34
CA LYS A 86 -8.00 11.41 -14.32
C LYS A 86 -8.81 11.26 -15.61
N GLY A 87 -10.14 11.41 -15.54
CA GLY A 87 -11.02 11.48 -16.72
C GLY A 87 -11.16 10.20 -17.55
N ARG A 88 -11.36 9.03 -16.92
CA ARG A 88 -11.60 7.79 -17.67
C ARG A 88 -12.94 7.84 -18.40
N HIS A 89 -12.93 7.56 -19.71
CA HIS A 89 -14.16 7.38 -20.50
C HIS A 89 -15.02 6.23 -19.96
N TYR A 90 -14.39 5.12 -19.55
CA TYR A 90 -15.05 3.98 -18.93
C TYR A 90 -14.64 3.85 -17.45
N PRO A 91 -15.58 3.92 -16.49
CA PRO A 91 -15.27 3.79 -15.08
C PRO A 91 -14.88 2.35 -14.72
N ARG A 92 -14.07 2.19 -13.67
CA ARG A 92 -13.68 0.87 -13.18
C ARG A 92 -14.87 0.24 -12.45
N THR A 93 -15.27 -0.95 -12.87
CA THR A 93 -16.48 -1.60 -12.35
C THR A 93 -16.32 -2.27 -10.98
N LYS A 94 -15.15 -2.16 -10.32
CA LYS A 94 -14.84 -2.65 -8.95
C LYS A 94 -15.46 -4.02 -8.59
N GLY A 95 -15.52 -4.98 -9.51
CA GLY A 95 -16.10 -6.31 -9.25
C GLY A 95 -17.64 -6.38 -9.22
N LEU A 96 -18.34 -5.27 -9.44
CA LEU A 96 -19.82 -5.19 -9.43
C LEU A 96 -20.49 -5.99 -10.57
N LEU A 97 -19.75 -6.35 -11.61
CA LEU A 97 -20.28 -7.14 -12.74
C LEU A 97 -20.39 -8.64 -12.43
N ALA A 98 -19.68 -9.13 -11.41
CA ALA A 98 -19.65 -10.56 -11.08
C ALA A 98 -21.00 -11.09 -10.56
N GLY A 99 -21.87 -10.22 -10.03
CA GLY A 99 -23.17 -10.61 -9.46
C GLY A 99 -24.32 -10.71 -10.46
N LYS A 100 -24.24 -10.07 -11.63
CA LYS A 100 -25.39 -9.95 -12.54
C LYS A 100 -25.54 -11.13 -13.51
N TYR A 101 -24.42 -11.75 -13.89
CA TYR A 101 -24.38 -12.90 -14.81
C TYR A 101 -23.32 -13.91 -14.36
N SER A 102 -23.45 -14.46 -13.15
CA SER A 102 -22.57 -15.55 -12.74
C SER A 102 -22.98 -16.85 -13.45
N ASN A 103 -22.18 -17.29 -14.42
CA ASN A 103 -22.29 -18.61 -15.05
C ASN A 103 -21.86 -19.76 -14.10
N SER A 104 -21.62 -19.52 -12.81
CA SER A 104 -21.14 -20.54 -11.86
C SER A 104 -22.23 -21.38 -11.20
N ARG A 105 -23.51 -21.26 -11.60
CA ARG A 105 -24.54 -22.26 -11.26
C ARG A 105 -24.32 -23.54 -12.08
N LYS A 106 -23.22 -24.26 -11.84
CA LYS A 106 -23.16 -25.69 -12.18
C LYS A 106 -24.26 -26.37 -11.37
N LYS A 107 -25.27 -26.94 -12.03
CA LYS A 107 -26.21 -27.85 -11.38
C LYS A 107 -25.39 -28.97 -10.75
N SER A 108 -25.42 -29.08 -9.43
CA SER A 108 -25.04 -30.30 -8.72
C SER A 108 -26.02 -31.39 -9.17
N TYR A 109 -25.52 -32.36 -9.95
CA TYR A 109 -26.19 -33.63 -10.17
C TYR A 109 -25.97 -34.53 -8.95
#